data_AF-A0A8J9V6C5-F1
#
_entry.id   AF-A0A8J9V6C5-F1
#
_cell.length_a   1.000
_cell.length_b   1.000
_cell.length_c   1.000
_cell.angle_alpha   90.00
_cell.angle_beta   90.00
_cell.angle_gamma   90.00
#
_symmetry.space_group_name_H-M   'P 1'
#
loop_
_entity.id
_entity.type
_entity.pdbx_description
1 polymer ?
#
loop_
_entity_poly.entity_id
_entity_poly.type
_entity_poly.pdbx_seq_one_letter_code
_entity_poly.pdbx_strand_id
1 'polypeptide(L)'
;MPRITIKGGVWRNTEDEILKAAVMKYGKNQWSRIASLLHRKSAKQCKARWFEWLDPSIKKTEWSREEDEKLLHMAKLMPTQWRTIAPVVGRTAAQCLERYEFLLDQAQKNENEEESGGLGDDPRKLKPGEIDPNPETKPARPDPIDMDEDELEMLSEARARLANTQGKKAKRKAREKQLEEARRLAALQKRRELRAAGIEQMKKRKKKRGVDYNAEIPFEKKPAPGFYDTAEETYQPLKPDFKKLRQQNLDGELRDDVEGVS
;
A
#
# COMPACT_ATOMS: atom_id res chain seq x y z
N MET A 1 -8.89 16.40 25.42
CA MET A 1 -7.68 17.20 25.14
C MET A 1 -7.06 16.71 23.85
N PRO A 2 -6.64 17.58 22.91
CA PRO A 2 -5.90 17.13 21.73
C PRO A 2 -4.57 16.50 22.18
N ARG A 3 -4.30 15.26 21.77
CA ARG A 3 -3.01 14.59 22.00
C ARG A 3 -1.95 15.39 21.24
N ILE A 4 -1.13 16.18 21.93
CA ILE A 4 0.00 16.89 21.32
C ILE A 4 1.05 15.83 21.00
N THR A 5 1.01 15.30 19.77
CA THR A 5 2.05 14.38 19.28
C THR A 5 3.23 15.23 18.82
N ILE A 6 4.32 15.21 19.58
CA ILE A 6 5.61 15.77 19.14
C ILE A 6 6.08 14.92 17.95
N LYS A 7 6.21 15.54 16.77
CA LYS A 7 6.60 14.87 15.52
C LYS A 7 8.10 14.98 15.30
N GLY A 8 8.72 13.93 14.80
CA GLY A 8 10.13 13.87 14.43
C GLY A 8 10.93 12.84 15.21
N GLY A 9 12.21 13.15 15.39
CA GLY A 9 13.19 12.25 15.96
C GLY A 9 13.80 11.31 14.92
N VAL A 10 14.66 10.43 15.42
CA VAL A 10 15.42 9.48 14.60
C VAL A 10 14.49 8.51 13.86
N TRP A 11 14.89 8.15 12.63
CA TRP A 11 14.21 7.14 11.83
C TRP A 11 14.62 5.73 12.27
N ARG A 12 13.62 4.87 12.51
CA ARG A 12 13.82 3.43 12.75
C ARG A 12 13.61 2.63 11.47
N ASN A 13 14.14 1.42 11.43
CA ASN A 13 14.02 0.55 10.27
C ASN A 13 12.55 0.15 10.03
N THR A 14 11.77 -0.11 11.09
CA THR A 14 10.30 -0.28 11.02
C THR A 14 9.60 0.85 10.26
N GLU A 15 9.91 2.12 10.59
CA GLU A 15 9.30 3.29 9.96
C GLU A 15 9.70 3.42 8.48
N ASP A 16 10.98 3.15 8.15
CA ASP A 16 11.49 3.20 6.78
C ASP A 16 10.85 2.11 5.90
N GLU A 17 10.65 0.89 6.41
CA GLU A 17 10.00 -0.20 5.66
C GLU A 17 8.50 0.09 5.43
N ILE A 18 7.80 0.63 6.44
CA ILE A 18 6.42 1.08 6.26
C ILE A 18 6.36 2.22 5.23
N LEU A 19 7.32 3.16 5.26
CA LEU A 19 7.40 4.26 4.31
C LEU A 19 7.60 3.74 2.87
N LYS A 20 8.50 2.77 2.65
CA LYS A 20 8.70 2.11 1.35
C LYS A 20 7.42 1.45 0.86
N ALA A 21 6.79 0.61 1.67
CA ALA A 21 5.55 -0.08 1.31
C ALA A 21 4.39 0.91 1.03
N ALA A 22 4.30 1.99 1.80
CA ALA A 22 3.32 3.05 1.59
C ALA A 22 3.56 3.83 0.29
N VAL A 23 4.83 4.11 -0.07
CA VAL A 23 5.17 4.73 -1.37
C VAL A 23 4.85 3.78 -2.53
N MET A 24 5.09 2.48 -2.39
CA MET A 24 4.69 1.49 -3.40
C MET A 24 3.17 1.50 -3.65
N LYS A 25 2.35 1.65 -2.60
CA LYS A 25 0.88 1.67 -2.72
C LYS A 25 0.30 3.03 -3.15
N TYR A 26 0.83 4.14 -2.62
CA TYR A 26 0.22 5.47 -2.76
C TYR A 26 1.00 6.42 -3.69
N GLY A 27 2.22 6.06 -4.09
CA GLY A 27 3.10 6.86 -4.94
C GLY A 27 3.75 8.06 -4.22
N LYS A 28 4.58 8.80 -4.96
CA LYS A 28 5.42 9.90 -4.45
C LYS A 28 4.69 11.25 -4.30
N ASN A 29 3.36 11.29 -4.44
CA ASN A 29 2.57 12.53 -4.40
C ASN A 29 1.60 12.61 -3.21
N GLN A 30 1.33 11.50 -2.52
CA GLN A 30 0.32 11.41 -1.45
C GLN A 30 0.95 11.36 -0.03
N TRP A 31 1.90 12.27 0.25
CA TRP A 31 2.67 12.25 1.50
C TRP A 31 1.83 12.38 2.77
N SER A 32 0.73 13.12 2.74
CA SER A 32 -0.20 13.22 3.88
C SER A 32 -0.85 11.89 4.21
N ARG A 33 -1.16 11.08 3.19
CA ARG A 33 -1.72 9.74 3.37
C ARG A 33 -0.66 8.78 3.91
N ILE A 34 0.56 8.87 3.40
CA ILE A 34 1.70 8.07 3.87
C ILE A 34 2.00 8.39 5.34
N ALA A 35 2.13 9.66 5.71
CA ALA A 35 2.39 10.08 7.08
C ALA A 35 1.29 9.66 8.05
N SER A 36 0.05 9.49 7.59
CA SER A 36 -1.02 8.97 8.44
C SER A 36 -0.85 7.50 8.85
N LEU A 37 0.10 6.76 8.26
CA LEU A 37 0.52 5.41 8.67
C LEU A 37 1.69 5.45 9.68
N LEU A 38 2.34 6.61 9.87
CA LEU A 38 3.51 6.78 10.73
C LEU A 38 3.20 7.81 11.82
N HIS A 39 2.84 7.34 13.01
CA HIS A 39 2.29 8.17 14.09
C HIS A 39 3.15 9.39 14.48
N ARG A 40 4.48 9.23 14.47
CA ARG A 40 5.43 10.27 14.92
C ARG A 40 6.09 11.04 13.78
N LYS A 41 5.75 10.77 12.51
CA LYS A 41 6.37 11.41 11.35
C LYS A 41 5.35 12.24 10.57
N SER A 42 5.75 13.44 10.18
CA SER A 42 4.92 14.34 9.36
C SER A 42 5.07 14.05 7.87
N ALA A 43 4.15 14.57 7.05
CA ALA A 43 4.23 14.45 5.59
C ALA A 43 5.51 15.05 5.01
N LYS A 44 5.98 16.18 5.57
CA LYS A 44 7.24 16.82 5.16
C LYS A 44 8.44 15.93 5.50
N GLN A 45 8.46 15.34 6.69
CA GLN A 45 9.51 14.41 7.12
C GLN A 45 9.54 13.14 6.27
N CYS A 46 8.38 12.54 5.97
CA CYS A 46 8.28 11.38 5.08
C CYS A 46 8.81 11.70 3.68
N LYS A 47 8.45 12.87 3.14
CA LYS A 47 8.94 13.32 1.84
C LYS A 47 10.46 13.53 1.86
N ALA A 48 10.98 14.23 2.86
CA ALA A 48 12.41 14.48 3.01
C ALA A 48 13.18 13.15 3.16
N ARG A 49 12.73 12.25 4.05
CA ARG A 49 13.33 10.92 4.22
C ARG A 49 13.37 10.12 2.92
N TRP A 50 12.31 10.19 2.12
CA TRP A 50 12.29 9.52 0.83
C TRP A 50 13.37 10.07 -0.11
N PHE A 51 13.39 11.38 -0.35
CA PHE A 51 14.31 11.98 -1.33
C PHE A 51 15.76 12.12 -0.86
N GLU A 52 16.02 12.08 0.45
CA GLU A 52 17.37 12.20 1.02
C GLU A 52 18.00 10.84 1.35
N TRP A 53 17.20 9.78 1.57
CA TRP A 53 17.73 8.47 1.97
C TRP A 53 17.11 7.27 1.27
N LEU A 54 15.80 7.21 1.04
CA LEU A 54 15.16 5.95 0.60
C LEU A 54 15.00 5.78 -0.91
N ASP A 55 15.05 6.86 -1.71
CA ASP A 55 14.89 6.75 -3.15
C ASP A 55 16.04 5.89 -3.74
N PRO A 56 15.73 4.80 -4.46
CA PRO A 56 16.74 3.90 -5.01
C PRO A 56 17.71 4.57 -5.99
N SER A 57 17.39 5.76 -6.52
CA SER A 57 18.33 6.55 -7.33
C SER A 57 19.49 7.16 -6.54
N ILE A 58 19.41 7.19 -5.21
CA ILE A 58 20.43 7.77 -4.35
C ILE A 58 21.59 6.78 -4.22
N LYS A 59 22.77 7.18 -4.72
CA LYS A 59 23.99 6.38 -4.56
C LYS A 59 24.44 6.43 -3.10
N LYS A 60 24.57 5.26 -2.47
CA LYS A 60 25.11 5.07 -1.11
C LYS A 60 26.46 4.36 -1.08
N THR A 61 27.05 4.13 -2.25
CA THR A 61 28.40 3.59 -2.39
C THR A 61 29.45 4.63 -2.03
N GLU A 62 30.71 4.21 -1.90
CA GLU A 62 31.84 5.11 -1.71
C GLU A 62 31.96 6.14 -2.85
N TRP A 63 32.65 7.24 -2.55
CA TRP A 63 32.92 8.32 -3.50
C TRP A 63 34.05 7.92 -4.45
N SER A 64 33.84 8.12 -5.74
CA SER A 64 34.90 7.95 -6.73
C SER A 64 35.73 9.23 -6.85
N ARG A 65 36.99 9.08 -7.31
CA ARG A 65 37.87 10.23 -7.57
C ARG A 65 37.26 11.22 -8.57
N GLU A 66 36.59 10.72 -9.61
CA GLU A 66 35.89 11.57 -10.59
C GLU A 66 34.73 12.36 -9.97
N GLU A 67 34.01 11.75 -9.03
CA GLU A 67 32.95 12.42 -8.27
C GLU A 67 33.52 13.51 -7.36
N ASP A 68 34.65 13.24 -6.67
CA ASP A 68 35.32 14.22 -5.80
C ASP A 68 35.91 15.40 -6.58
N GLU A 69 36.60 15.15 -7.70
CA GLU A 69 37.14 16.22 -8.56
C GLU A 69 36.02 17.12 -9.11
N LYS A 70 34.91 16.51 -9.56
CA LYS A 70 33.72 17.24 -10.00
C LYS A 70 33.08 18.04 -8.87
N LEU A 71 32.97 17.45 -7.67
CA LEU A 71 32.42 18.12 -6.49
C LEU A 71 33.23 19.38 -6.14
N LEU A 72 34.56 19.25 -6.07
CA LEU A 72 35.46 20.37 -5.76
C LEU A 72 35.40 21.46 -6.83
N HIS A 73 35.39 21.08 -8.11
CA HIS A 73 35.27 22.03 -9.22
C HIS A 73 33.95 22.82 -9.14
N MET A 74 32.82 22.12 -8.94
CA MET A 74 31.51 22.75 -8.86
C MET A 74 31.34 23.60 -7.60
N ALA A 75 31.88 23.17 -6.45
CA ALA A 75 31.86 23.94 -5.21
C ALA A 75 32.67 25.25 -5.32
N LYS A 76 33.78 25.22 -6.08
CA LYS A 76 34.58 26.41 -6.38
C LYS A 76 33.84 27.39 -7.31
N LEU A 77 33.12 26.88 -8.31
CA LEU A 77 32.35 27.71 -9.26
C LEU A 77 31.06 28.28 -8.65
N MET A 78 30.37 27.50 -7.83
CA MET A 78 29.10 27.89 -7.19
C MET A 78 29.18 27.69 -5.68
N PRO A 79 29.77 28.66 -4.95
CA PRO A 79 29.93 28.56 -3.50
C PRO A 79 28.58 28.31 -2.80
N THR A 80 28.57 27.32 -1.89
CA THR A 80 27.44 26.95 -1.00
C THR A 80 26.10 26.59 -1.66
N GLN A 81 26.05 26.41 -2.98
CA GLN A 81 24.82 26.05 -3.71
C GLN A 81 24.60 24.54 -3.86
N TRP A 82 24.58 23.81 -2.74
CA TRP A 82 24.54 22.33 -2.72
C TRP A 82 23.34 21.72 -3.44
N ARG A 83 22.18 22.36 -3.41
CA ARG A 83 20.98 21.89 -4.14
C ARG A 83 21.15 21.96 -5.66
N THR A 84 21.96 22.88 -6.16
CA THR A 84 22.28 23.02 -7.59
C THR A 84 23.40 22.07 -7.99
N ILE A 85 24.38 21.87 -7.10
CA ILE A 85 25.53 20.98 -7.34
C ILE A 85 25.12 19.51 -7.33
N ALA A 86 24.26 19.11 -6.39
CA ALA A 86 23.87 17.71 -6.17
C ALA A 86 23.38 16.98 -7.43
N PRO A 87 22.46 17.53 -8.24
CA PRO A 87 22.03 16.90 -9.49
C PRO A 87 23.16 16.70 -10.52
N VAL A 88 24.17 17.58 -10.53
CA VAL A 88 25.31 17.50 -11.47
C VAL A 88 26.31 16.43 -11.04
N VAL A 89 26.54 16.29 -9.73
CA VAL A 89 27.41 15.26 -9.15
C VAL A 89 26.71 13.88 -9.13
N GLY A 90 25.38 13.86 -9.03
CA GLY A 90 24.57 12.64 -8.96
C GLY A 90 24.47 12.05 -7.54
N ARG A 91 24.56 12.89 -6.51
CA ARG A 91 24.45 12.58 -5.08
C ARG A 91 23.45 13.53 -4.40
N THR A 92 23.06 13.28 -3.15
CA THR A 92 22.18 14.22 -2.44
C THR A 92 22.95 15.46 -1.99
N ALA A 93 22.24 16.58 -1.77
CA ALA A 93 22.87 17.82 -1.33
C ALA A 93 23.56 17.67 0.03
N ALA A 94 22.98 16.88 0.94
CA ALA A 94 23.59 16.56 2.22
C ALA A 94 24.88 15.74 2.07
N GLN A 95 24.87 14.69 1.24
CA GLN A 95 26.07 13.90 0.94
C GLN A 95 27.18 14.76 0.33
N CYS A 96 26.85 15.64 -0.60
CA CYS A 96 27.83 16.55 -1.23
C CYS A 96 28.48 17.49 -0.22
N LEU A 97 27.69 18.09 0.67
CA LEU A 97 28.21 18.99 1.71
C LEU A 97 29.12 18.23 2.69
N GLU A 98 28.66 17.09 3.21
CA GLU A 98 29.43 16.27 4.16
C GLU A 98 30.75 15.79 3.53
N ARG A 99 30.73 15.37 2.26
CA ARG A 99 31.95 14.97 1.55
C ARG A 99 32.90 16.14 1.33
N TYR A 100 32.38 17.30 0.95
CA TYR A 100 33.19 18.50 0.73
C TYR A 100 33.89 18.95 2.02
N GLU A 101 33.16 18.99 3.13
CA GLU A 101 33.73 19.30 4.45
C GLU A 101 34.80 18.28 4.85
N PHE A 102 34.54 16.98 4.63
CA PHE A 102 35.53 15.92 4.86
C PHE A 102 36.82 16.12 4.06
N LEU A 103 36.72 16.48 2.77
CA LEU A 103 37.89 16.72 1.91
C LEU A 103 38.69 17.95 2.36
N LEU A 104 38.02 19.01 2.81
CA LEU A 104 38.69 20.20 3.37
C LEU A 104 39.40 19.88 4.68
N ASP A 105 38.73 19.17 5.60
CA ASP A 105 39.31 18.78 6.88
C ASP A 105 40.52 17.84 6.66
N GLN A 106 40.46 16.96 5.66
CA GLN A 106 41.59 16.08 5.31
C GLN A 106 42.77 16.89 4.75
N ALA A 107 42.53 17.90 3.92
CA ALA A 107 43.57 18.78 3.41
C ALA A 107 44.20 19.62 4.54
N GLN A 108 43.39 20.20 5.41
CA GLN A 108 43.85 21.00 6.56
C GLN A 108 44.63 20.18 7.59
N LYS A 109 44.23 18.92 7.84
CA LYS A 109 44.98 18.01 8.70
C LYS A 109 46.35 17.69 8.11
N ASN A 110 46.42 17.41 6.81
CA ASN A 110 47.69 17.17 6.14
C ASN A 110 48.62 18.41 6.17
N GLU A 111 48.07 19.63 6.19
CA GLU A 111 48.85 20.88 6.33
C GLU A 111 49.28 21.17 7.78
N ASN A 112 48.48 20.83 8.79
CA ASN A 112 48.72 21.16 10.20
C ASN A 112 49.31 20.01 11.06
N GLU A 113 49.40 18.77 10.54
CA GLU A 113 50.06 17.64 11.22
C GLU A 113 51.57 17.86 11.42
N GLU A 114 52.17 18.89 10.82
CA GLU A 114 53.53 19.32 11.12
C GLU A 114 53.67 20.14 12.43
N GLU A 115 52.58 20.63 13.08
CA GLU A 115 52.73 21.60 14.19
C GLU A 115 51.93 21.39 15.49
N SER A 116 50.87 20.55 15.59
CA SER A 116 50.26 20.30 16.92
C SER A 116 49.32 19.11 17.02
N GLY A 117 49.56 18.27 18.04
CA GLY A 117 48.77 17.09 18.35
C GLY A 117 47.35 17.40 18.83
N GLY A 118 46.37 16.97 18.02
CA GLY A 118 45.08 16.37 18.35
C GLY A 118 44.24 16.83 19.56
N LEU A 119 42.93 16.97 19.27
CA LEU A 119 41.77 17.04 20.18
C LEU A 119 41.30 18.44 20.62
N GLY A 120 41.07 19.32 19.64
CA GLY A 120 40.08 20.38 19.79
C GLY A 120 38.67 19.81 19.59
N ASP A 121 37.74 20.13 20.50
CA ASP A 121 36.31 19.82 20.38
C ASP A 121 35.77 20.45 19.08
N ASP A 122 35.45 19.61 18.08
CA ASP A 122 34.95 20.06 16.78
C ASP A 122 33.63 20.82 16.97
N PRO A 123 33.59 22.15 16.75
CA PRO A 123 32.39 22.95 17.01
C PRO A 123 31.18 22.54 16.16
N ARG A 124 31.38 21.73 15.11
CA ARG A 124 30.33 21.22 14.24
C ARG A 124 29.59 20.01 14.82
N LYS A 125 30.15 19.34 15.84
CA LYS A 125 29.48 18.19 16.48
C LYS A 125 28.35 18.68 17.37
N LEU A 126 27.20 18.02 17.24
CA LEU A 126 26.03 18.28 18.09
C LEU A 126 26.41 18.11 19.56
N LYS A 127 26.03 19.09 20.38
CA LYS A 127 26.26 19.02 21.83
C LYS A 127 25.29 18.02 22.46
N PRO A 128 25.68 17.38 23.58
CA PRO A 128 24.76 16.52 24.32
C PRO A 128 23.46 17.26 24.68
N GLY A 129 22.32 16.76 24.16
CA GLY A 129 20.98 17.33 24.38
C GLY A 129 20.41 18.13 23.20
N GLU A 130 21.18 18.40 22.15
CA GLU A 130 20.69 19.05 20.94
C GLU A 130 19.97 18.05 20.01
N ILE A 131 18.87 18.48 19.39
CA ILE A 131 18.14 17.69 18.40
C ILE A 131 18.79 17.91 17.03
N ASP A 132 19.16 16.83 16.35
CA ASP A 132 19.66 16.89 14.97
C ASP A 132 18.64 17.62 14.07
N PRO A 133 19.03 18.70 13.37
CA PRO A 133 18.14 19.42 12.46
C PRO A 133 17.72 18.61 11.23
N ASN A 134 18.54 17.64 10.77
CA ASN A 134 18.33 16.89 9.53
C ASN A 134 18.43 15.35 9.73
N PRO A 135 17.63 14.75 10.63
CA PRO A 135 17.69 13.32 10.94
C PRO A 135 17.32 12.43 9.74
N GLU A 136 16.64 12.98 8.72
CA GLU A 136 16.29 12.28 7.49
C GLU A 136 17.50 11.83 6.67
N THR A 137 18.66 12.46 6.86
CA THR A 137 19.90 12.15 6.13
C THR A 137 20.71 11.01 6.75
N LYS A 138 20.39 10.61 7.99
CA LYS A 138 21.15 9.62 8.76
C LYS A 138 20.65 8.19 8.54
N PRO A 139 21.47 7.15 8.72
CA PRO A 139 21.01 5.77 8.69
C PRO A 139 19.89 5.49 9.71
N ALA A 140 19.00 4.57 9.38
CA ALA A 140 17.95 4.14 10.31
C ALA A 140 18.55 3.38 11.49
N ARG A 141 17.96 3.54 12.68
CA ARG A 141 18.29 2.70 13.83
C ARG A 141 17.69 1.30 13.63
N PRO A 142 18.47 0.22 13.90
CA PRO A 142 17.94 -1.13 13.95
C PRO A 142 16.79 -1.24 14.96
N ASP A 143 15.85 -2.13 14.66
CA ASP A 143 14.68 -2.37 15.50
C ASP A 143 15.11 -3.10 16.79
N PRO A 144 14.62 -2.71 17.98
CA PRO A 144 14.89 -3.44 19.21
C PRO A 144 14.27 -4.84 19.18
N ILE A 145 14.84 -5.79 19.93
CA ILE A 145 14.32 -7.17 20.01
C ILE A 145 12.89 -7.17 20.57
N ASP A 146 12.68 -6.38 21.62
CA ASP A 146 11.37 -6.18 22.23
C ASP A 146 10.80 -4.85 21.71
N MET A 147 9.93 -4.94 20.71
CA MET A 147 9.23 -3.79 20.16
C MET A 147 8.15 -3.34 21.13
N ASP A 148 8.02 -2.03 21.32
CA ASP A 148 6.95 -1.48 22.16
C ASP A 148 5.57 -1.63 21.50
N GLU A 149 4.52 -1.40 22.31
CA GLU A 149 3.13 -1.50 21.86
C GLU A 149 2.84 -0.53 20.69
N ASP A 150 3.43 0.66 20.72
CA ASP A 150 3.29 1.68 19.68
C ASP A 150 3.83 1.17 18.31
N GLU A 151 4.99 0.49 18.29
CA GLU A 151 5.56 -0.08 17.07
C GLU A 151 4.74 -1.26 16.54
N LEU A 152 4.31 -2.15 17.42
CA LEU A 152 3.48 -3.29 17.06
C LEU A 152 2.12 -2.85 16.51
N GLU A 153 1.48 -1.87 17.16
CA GLU A 153 0.22 -1.28 16.70
C GLU A 153 0.40 -0.63 15.33
N MET A 154 1.46 0.17 15.15
CA MET A 154 1.80 0.81 13.89
C MET A 154 2.00 -0.21 12.75
N LEU A 155 2.71 -1.32 12.99
CA LEU A 155 2.87 -2.39 12.01
C LEU A 155 1.54 -3.08 11.67
N SER A 156 0.72 -3.35 12.68
CA SER A 156 -0.59 -3.98 12.50
C SER A 156 -1.53 -3.09 11.67
N GLU A 157 -1.52 -1.79 11.94
CA GLU A 157 -2.31 -0.80 11.20
C GLU A 157 -1.80 -0.66 9.76
N ALA A 158 -0.49 -0.60 9.57
CA ALA A 158 0.12 -0.54 8.25
C ALA A 158 -0.31 -1.74 7.39
N ARG A 159 -0.21 -2.96 7.92
CA ARG A 159 -0.67 -4.19 7.24
C ARG A 159 -2.16 -4.11 6.86
N ALA A 160 -3.02 -3.74 7.81
CA ALA A 160 -4.45 -3.65 7.57
C ALA A 160 -4.81 -2.58 6.51
N ARG A 161 -4.15 -1.42 6.54
CA ARG A 161 -4.37 -0.34 5.57
C ARG A 161 -3.81 -0.68 4.20
N LEU A 162 -2.67 -1.38 4.11
CA LEU A 162 -2.08 -1.83 2.86
C LEU A 162 -2.91 -2.94 2.19
N ALA A 163 -3.53 -3.85 2.97
CA ALA A 163 -4.44 -4.87 2.42
C ALA A 163 -5.78 -4.28 1.94
N ASN A 164 -6.24 -3.18 2.54
CA ASN A 164 -7.56 -2.62 2.21
C ASN A 164 -7.57 -1.86 0.87
N THR A 165 -8.38 -2.32 -0.08
CA THR A 165 -8.66 -1.66 -1.37
C THR A 165 -10.10 -1.15 -1.49
N GLN A 166 -10.98 -1.57 -0.58
CA GLN A 166 -12.42 -1.34 -0.68
C GLN A 166 -12.87 -0.10 0.08
N GLY A 167 -13.66 0.75 -0.59
CA GLY A 167 -14.36 1.88 0.03
C GLY A 167 -15.57 1.46 0.87
N LYS A 168 -16.17 2.44 1.58
CA LYS A 168 -17.34 2.23 2.46
C LYS A 168 -18.52 1.57 1.74
N LYS A 169 -18.81 1.98 0.49
CA LYS A 169 -19.95 1.46 -0.29
C LYS A 169 -19.77 -0.01 -0.66
N ALA A 170 -18.57 -0.41 -1.09
CA ALA A 170 -18.25 -1.79 -1.42
C ALA A 170 -18.41 -2.70 -0.19
N LYS A 171 -17.80 -2.32 0.95
CA LYS A 171 -17.94 -3.07 2.22
C LYS A 171 -19.39 -3.19 2.67
N ARG A 172 -20.19 -2.11 2.56
CA ARG A 172 -21.62 -2.14 2.89
C ARG A 172 -22.38 -3.10 1.97
N LYS A 173 -22.14 -3.05 0.66
CA LYS A 173 -22.82 -3.91 -0.31
C LYS A 173 -22.44 -5.39 -0.15
N ALA A 174 -21.19 -5.70 0.19
CA ALA A 174 -20.78 -7.06 0.52
C ALA A 174 -21.56 -7.63 1.73
N ARG A 175 -21.66 -6.85 2.83
CA ARG A 175 -22.47 -7.24 3.99
C ARG A 175 -23.95 -7.38 3.67
N GLU A 176 -24.49 -6.48 2.85
CA GLU A 176 -25.89 -6.54 2.41
C GLU A 176 -26.17 -7.81 1.61
N LYS A 177 -25.28 -8.20 0.69
CA LYS A 177 -25.36 -9.46 -0.07
C LYS A 177 -25.34 -10.69 0.85
N GLN A 178 -24.43 -10.73 1.82
CA GLN A 178 -24.36 -11.82 2.82
C GLN A 178 -25.64 -11.92 3.66
N LEU A 179 -26.17 -10.79 4.10
CA LEU A 179 -27.43 -10.75 4.85
C LEU A 179 -28.63 -11.15 3.99
N GLU A 180 -28.64 -10.80 2.71
CA GLU A 180 -29.68 -11.20 1.76
C GLU A 180 -29.65 -12.72 1.53
N GLU A 181 -28.47 -13.31 1.38
CA GLU A 181 -28.29 -14.75 1.27
C GLU A 181 -28.71 -15.49 2.55
N ALA A 182 -28.29 -15.01 3.72
CA ALA A 182 -28.71 -15.57 5.01
C ALA A 182 -30.24 -15.53 5.18
N ARG A 183 -30.89 -14.40 4.81
CA ARG A 183 -32.35 -14.28 4.82
C ARG A 183 -33.01 -15.23 3.81
N ARG A 184 -32.43 -15.40 2.62
CA ARG A 184 -32.92 -16.33 1.59
C ARG A 184 -32.88 -17.77 2.11
N LEU A 185 -31.78 -18.19 2.74
CA LEU A 185 -31.63 -19.53 3.32
C LEU A 185 -32.61 -19.77 4.47
N ALA A 186 -32.74 -18.81 5.40
CA ALA A 186 -33.70 -18.91 6.50
C ALA A 186 -35.17 -18.99 6.00
N ALA A 187 -35.53 -18.16 5.01
CA ALA A 187 -36.85 -18.21 4.40
C ALA A 187 -37.10 -19.51 3.61
N LEU A 188 -36.06 -20.07 3.00
CA LEU A 188 -36.12 -21.36 2.30
C LEU A 188 -36.33 -22.51 3.27
N GLN A 189 -35.60 -22.54 4.39
CA GLN A 189 -35.75 -23.53 5.45
C GLN A 189 -37.17 -23.51 6.00
N LYS A 190 -37.67 -22.33 6.42
CA LYS A 190 -39.05 -22.18 6.91
C LYS A 190 -40.09 -22.70 5.91
N ARG A 191 -39.89 -22.42 4.62
CA ARG A 191 -40.80 -22.91 3.56
C ARG A 191 -40.70 -24.42 3.37
N ARG A 192 -39.52 -25.02 3.50
CA ARG A 192 -39.34 -26.48 3.44
C ARG A 192 -40.05 -27.16 4.60
N GLU A 193 -39.91 -26.65 5.81
CA GLU A 193 -40.58 -27.18 7.01
C GLU A 193 -42.10 -27.12 6.88
N LEU A 194 -42.65 -25.97 6.45
CA LEU A 194 -44.10 -25.85 6.21
C LEU A 194 -44.60 -26.83 5.15
N ARG A 195 -43.88 -26.99 4.03
CA ARG A 195 -44.24 -27.96 2.98
C ARG A 195 -44.12 -29.41 3.45
N ALA A 196 -43.09 -29.74 4.22
CA ALA A 196 -42.91 -31.07 4.79
C ALA A 196 -44.04 -31.43 5.78
N ALA A 197 -44.56 -30.44 6.51
CA ALA A 197 -45.75 -30.57 7.34
C ALA A 197 -47.08 -30.53 6.57
N GLY A 198 -47.05 -30.40 5.23
CA GLY A 198 -48.24 -30.32 4.39
C GLY A 198 -49.00 -28.99 4.44
N ILE A 199 -48.40 -27.94 5.03
CA ILE A 199 -49.04 -26.62 5.18
C ILE A 199 -48.77 -25.76 3.94
N GLU A 200 -49.81 -25.52 3.14
CA GLU A 200 -49.74 -24.60 2.00
C GLU A 200 -50.03 -23.15 2.41
N GLN A 201 -48.98 -22.33 2.47
CA GLN A 201 -49.12 -20.90 2.71
C GLN A 201 -48.77 -20.08 1.47
N MET A 202 -49.77 -19.43 0.88
CA MET A 202 -49.59 -18.52 -0.25
C MET A 202 -48.93 -17.21 0.22
N LYS A 203 -47.77 -16.87 -0.39
CA LYS A 203 -47.11 -15.57 -0.13
C LYS A 203 -47.66 -14.50 -1.07
N LYS A 204 -48.00 -13.33 -0.51
CA LYS A 204 -48.34 -12.15 -1.31
C LYS A 204 -47.07 -11.65 -2.03
N ARG A 205 -47.02 -11.71 -3.36
CA ARG A 205 -45.98 -11.05 -4.18
C ARG A 205 -46.35 -9.57 -4.32
N LYS A 206 -45.45 -8.67 -3.94
CA LYS A 206 -45.54 -7.28 -4.42
C LYS A 206 -45.13 -7.29 -5.90
N LYS A 207 -46.01 -6.82 -6.80
CA LYS A 207 -45.68 -6.68 -8.22
C LYS A 207 -44.49 -5.73 -8.35
N LYS A 208 -43.34 -6.26 -8.75
CA LYS A 208 -42.19 -5.45 -9.14
C LYS A 208 -42.41 -5.06 -10.60
N ARG A 209 -42.18 -3.79 -10.94
CA ARG A 209 -42.32 -3.27 -12.31
C ARG A 209 -41.29 -4.00 -13.20
N GLY A 210 -41.74 -4.74 -14.22
CA GLY A 210 -40.86 -5.51 -15.13
C GLY A 210 -41.48 -6.82 -15.63
N VAL A 211 -40.68 -7.58 -16.39
CA VAL A 211 -41.01 -8.90 -16.96
C VAL A 211 -40.81 -10.00 -15.90
N ASP A 212 -41.69 -11.00 -15.85
CA ASP A 212 -41.49 -12.20 -15.02
C ASP A 212 -40.62 -13.20 -15.80
N TYR A 213 -39.33 -13.21 -15.50
CA TYR A 213 -38.32 -14.06 -16.16
C TYR A 213 -38.61 -15.56 -16.09
N ASN A 214 -39.45 -16.02 -15.15
CA ASN A 214 -39.81 -17.43 -15.05
C ASN A 214 -41.07 -17.79 -15.85
N ALA A 215 -41.87 -16.81 -16.28
CA ALA A 215 -43.15 -17.04 -16.94
C ALA A 215 -43.05 -17.05 -18.47
N GLU A 216 -42.16 -16.24 -19.04
CA GLU A 216 -41.99 -16.08 -20.48
C GLU A 216 -40.53 -15.76 -20.84
N ILE A 217 -40.17 -15.95 -22.12
CA ILE A 217 -38.84 -15.59 -22.63
C ILE A 217 -38.75 -14.05 -22.68
N PRO A 218 -37.87 -13.42 -21.88
CA PRO A 218 -37.76 -11.97 -21.89
C PRO A 218 -37.23 -11.47 -23.24
N PHE A 219 -37.95 -10.53 -23.86
CA PHE A 219 -37.56 -9.91 -25.12
C PHE A 219 -37.26 -10.95 -26.22
N GLU A 220 -38.12 -11.96 -26.36
CA GLU A 220 -37.96 -13.04 -27.32
C GLU A 220 -37.72 -12.52 -28.74
N LYS A 221 -36.60 -12.94 -29.34
CA LYS A 221 -36.32 -12.75 -30.75
C LYS A 221 -36.30 -14.12 -31.41
N LYS A 222 -37.26 -14.35 -32.31
CA LYS A 222 -37.30 -15.60 -33.06
C LYS A 222 -36.04 -15.73 -33.93
N PRO A 223 -35.44 -16.94 -34.03
CA PRO A 223 -34.35 -17.20 -34.96
C PRO A 223 -34.74 -16.75 -36.38
N ALA A 224 -33.78 -16.20 -37.12
CA ALA A 224 -34.04 -15.77 -38.50
C ALA A 224 -34.35 -17.00 -39.37
N PRO A 225 -35.32 -16.92 -40.29
CA PRO A 225 -35.62 -18.03 -41.20
C PRO A 225 -34.41 -18.31 -42.09
N GLY A 226 -34.13 -19.59 -42.33
CA GLY A 226 -33.03 -20.06 -43.17
C GLY A 226 -33.51 -20.86 -44.38
N PHE A 227 -32.56 -21.40 -45.15
CA PHE A 227 -32.84 -22.23 -46.34
C PHE A 227 -33.26 -23.67 -46.00
N TYR A 228 -33.10 -24.11 -44.76
CA TYR A 228 -33.42 -25.45 -44.28
C TYR A 228 -34.64 -25.41 -43.36
N ASP A 229 -35.46 -26.47 -43.42
CA ASP A 229 -36.60 -26.64 -42.52
C ASP A 229 -36.12 -27.14 -41.15
N THR A 230 -36.49 -26.41 -40.10
CA THR A 230 -36.14 -26.70 -38.70
C THR A 230 -37.40 -27.01 -37.87
N ALA A 231 -38.56 -27.21 -38.48
CA ALA A 231 -39.82 -27.42 -37.75
C ALA A 231 -39.89 -28.76 -37.01
N GLU A 232 -39.15 -29.77 -37.48
CA GLU A 232 -39.14 -31.13 -36.91
C GLU A 232 -38.07 -31.32 -35.81
N GLU A 233 -37.12 -30.38 -35.70
CA GLU A 233 -36.06 -30.45 -34.69
C GLU A 233 -36.62 -30.15 -33.30
N THR A 234 -36.53 -31.12 -32.39
CA THR A 234 -36.96 -30.96 -31.00
C THR A 234 -35.78 -31.12 -30.04
N TYR A 235 -35.71 -30.26 -29.03
CA TYR A 235 -34.69 -30.38 -27.98
C TYR A 235 -35.19 -31.30 -26.86
N GLN A 236 -34.29 -32.11 -26.31
CA GLN A 236 -34.60 -32.89 -25.12
C GLN A 236 -34.33 -32.05 -23.85
N PRO A 237 -35.32 -31.82 -22.98
CA PRO A 237 -35.12 -31.04 -21.78
C PRO A 237 -34.24 -31.79 -20.77
N LEU A 238 -33.43 -31.03 -20.03
CA LEU A 238 -32.61 -31.57 -18.95
C LEU A 238 -33.53 -32.18 -17.87
N LYS A 239 -33.30 -33.46 -17.52
CA LYS A 239 -34.00 -34.15 -16.42
C LYS A 239 -33.13 -34.12 -15.16
N PRO A 240 -33.37 -33.20 -14.21
CA PRO A 240 -32.58 -33.14 -12.98
C PRO A 240 -32.87 -34.31 -12.04
N ASP A 241 -31.81 -34.93 -11.51
CA ASP A 241 -31.90 -35.83 -10.36
C ASP A 241 -31.97 -35.03 -9.06
N PHE A 242 -33.19 -34.71 -8.62
CA PHE A 242 -33.41 -33.91 -7.40
C PHE A 242 -32.90 -34.56 -6.11
N LYS A 243 -32.52 -35.85 -6.11
CA LYS A 243 -31.89 -36.49 -4.94
C LYS A 243 -30.41 -36.09 -4.78
N LYS A 244 -29.71 -35.84 -5.90
CA LYS A 244 -28.27 -35.53 -5.91
C LYS A 244 -27.95 -34.09 -6.32
N LEU A 245 -28.85 -33.39 -6.98
CA LEU A 245 -28.61 -32.05 -7.52
C LEU A 245 -28.40 -31.00 -6.42
N ARG A 246 -27.28 -30.27 -6.48
CA ARG A 246 -26.96 -29.12 -5.61
C ARG A 246 -26.87 -27.84 -6.44
N GLN A 247 -26.93 -26.68 -5.77
CA GLN A 247 -26.77 -25.38 -6.44
C GLN A 247 -25.43 -25.28 -7.18
N GLN A 248 -24.33 -25.72 -6.55
CA GLN A 248 -23.01 -25.72 -7.17
C GLN A 248 -22.90 -26.63 -8.41
N ASN A 249 -23.71 -27.69 -8.51
CA ASN A 249 -23.73 -28.52 -9.73
C ASN A 249 -24.32 -27.78 -10.94
N LEU A 250 -25.21 -26.81 -10.70
CA LEU A 250 -25.79 -25.97 -11.74
C LEU A 250 -24.86 -24.81 -12.09
N ASP A 251 -24.21 -24.22 -11.09
CA ASP A 251 -23.33 -23.05 -11.27
C ASP A 251 -21.92 -23.44 -11.78
N GLY A 252 -21.49 -24.70 -11.57
CA GLY A 252 -20.14 -25.18 -11.85
C GLY A 252 -19.14 -24.90 -10.72
N GLU A 253 -17.87 -25.26 -10.94
CA GLU A 253 -16.78 -24.94 -10.02
C GLU A 253 -16.36 -23.49 -10.17
N LEU A 254 -16.09 -22.83 -9.03
CA LEU A 254 -15.58 -21.47 -9.06
C LEU A 254 -14.13 -21.48 -9.51
N ARG A 255 -13.76 -20.48 -10.31
CA ARG A 255 -12.39 -20.34 -10.81
C ARG A 255 -11.35 -20.33 -9.68
N ASP A 256 -11.65 -19.61 -8.59
CA ASP A 256 -10.78 -19.52 -7.42
C ASP A 256 -10.57 -20.89 -6.74
N ASP A 257 -11.58 -21.77 -6.77
CA ASP A 257 -11.49 -23.13 -6.20
C ASP A 257 -10.60 -24.04 -7.06
N VAL A 258 -10.63 -23.88 -8.39
CA VAL A 258 -9.83 -24.66 -9.33
C VAL A 258 -8.37 -24.20 -9.32
N GLU A 259 -8.13 -22.89 -9.37
CA GLU A 259 -6.77 -22.32 -9.40
C GLU A 259 -6.02 -22.55 -8.07
N GLY A 260 -6.73 -22.66 -6.93
CA GLY A 260 -6.11 -22.89 -5.62
C GLY A 260 -5.61 -24.33 -5.37
N VAL A 261 -5.94 -25.28 -6.25
CA VAL A 261 -5.56 -26.70 -6.12
C VAL A 261 -4.42 -27.09 -7.06
N SER A 262 -4.06 -26.24 -8.04
CA SER A 262 -2.90 -26.42 -8.93
C SER A 262 -1.64 -25.78 -8.36
#